data_AF-A0A4Y9YI12-F1
#
_entry.id   AF-A0A4Y9YI12-F1
#
_cell.length_a   1.000
_cell.length_b   1.000
_cell.length_c   1.000
_cell.angle_alpha   90.00
_cell.angle_beta   90.00
_cell.angle_gamma   90.00
#
_symmetry.space_group_name_H-M   'P 1'
#
loop_
_entity.id
_entity.type
_entity.pdbx_description
1 polymer ?
#
loop_
_entity_poly.entity_id
_entity_poly.type
_entity_poly.pdbx_seq_one_letter_code
_entity_poly.pdbx_strand_id
1 'polypeptide(L)'
;MDTSMPPELHTPFWAQWITSYFDHGDPSSRDPEVLSYIVPSFSRRPTIYDMTAEELEQMLDQSVAEMPGMFCSTAQALVNTRKACFDNTNRALLPHMKVSHIVGSCSASFAIPGRWSLEDDDQANGGGRINFVMISGVNHFVSSIVDFLSQLDELTVTLLAH
;
A
#
# COMPACT_ATOMS: atom_id res chain seq x y z
N MET A 1 14.10 -3.54 -15.01
CA MET A 1 14.79 -2.30 -14.64
C MET A 1 15.42 -1.73 -15.90
N ASP A 2 15.29 -0.43 -16.14
CA ASP A 2 15.93 0.22 -17.28
C ASP A 2 17.45 0.27 -17.05
N THR A 3 18.20 -0.47 -17.86
CA THR A 3 19.66 -0.56 -17.75
C THR A 3 20.38 0.62 -18.37
N SER A 4 19.67 1.54 -19.02
CA SER A 4 20.25 2.76 -19.59
C SER A 4 20.45 3.87 -18.56
N MET A 5 19.77 3.78 -17.41
CA MET A 5 19.93 4.72 -16.30
C MET A 5 21.22 4.44 -15.53
N PRO A 6 22.07 5.45 -15.25
CA PRO A 6 23.24 5.30 -14.39
C PRO A 6 22.88 4.74 -13.01
N PRO A 7 23.64 3.77 -12.45
CA PRO A 7 23.32 3.11 -11.18
C PRO A 7 23.04 4.07 -10.01
N GLU A 8 23.80 5.17 -9.92
CA GLU A 8 23.66 6.20 -8.90
C GLU A 8 22.31 6.93 -8.93
N LEU A 9 21.59 6.87 -10.05
CA LEU A 9 20.28 7.50 -10.21
C LEU A 9 19.11 6.54 -9.91
N HIS A 10 19.38 5.25 -9.71
CA HIS A 10 18.33 4.24 -9.52
C HIS A 10 17.50 4.50 -8.26
N THR A 11 18.18 4.67 -7.12
CA THR A 11 17.51 4.90 -5.84
C THR A 11 16.79 6.25 -5.77
N PRO A 12 17.39 7.39 -6.18
CA PRO A 12 16.68 8.66 -6.23
C PRO A 12 15.46 8.64 -7.15
N PHE A 13 15.57 8.02 -8.34
CA PHE A 13 14.45 7.87 -9.26
C PHE A 13 13.34 7.02 -8.64
N TRP A 14 13.69 5.88 -8.04
CA TRP A 14 12.71 5.02 -7.37
C TRP A 14 12.04 5.75 -6.20
N ALA A 15 12.79 6.45 -5.35
CA ALA A 15 12.26 7.22 -4.23
C ALA A 15 11.24 8.27 -4.71
N GLN A 16 11.56 9.00 -5.78
CA GLN A 16 10.62 9.95 -6.38
C GLN A 16 9.37 9.26 -6.91
N TRP A 17 9.51 8.17 -7.66
CA TRP A 17 8.39 7.45 -8.25
C TRP A 17 7.50 6.83 -7.17
N ILE A 18 8.08 6.14 -6.18
CA ILE A 18 7.31 5.47 -5.13
C ILE A 18 6.58 6.50 -4.27
N THR A 19 7.17 7.66 -3.97
CA THR A 19 6.50 8.70 -3.16
C THR A 19 5.56 9.61 -3.94
N SER A 20 5.32 9.32 -5.22
CA SER A 20 4.45 10.10 -6.09
C SER A 20 2.96 9.82 -5.87
N TYR A 21 2.13 10.61 -6.55
CA TYR A 21 0.69 10.45 -6.67
C TYR A 21 0.36 10.02 -8.10
N PHE A 22 -0.70 9.24 -8.30
CA PHE A 22 -1.12 8.75 -9.60
C PHE A 22 -2.58 9.11 -9.88
N ASP A 23 -2.87 9.56 -11.10
CA ASP A 23 -4.24 9.83 -11.56
C ASP A 23 -4.80 8.57 -12.23
N HIS A 24 -5.47 7.73 -11.47
CA HIS A 24 -6.20 6.59 -12.02
C HIS A 24 -7.57 7.04 -12.56
N GLY A 25 -8.11 6.28 -13.50
CA GLY A 25 -9.54 6.33 -13.82
C GLY A 25 -10.38 5.74 -12.68
N ASP A 26 -11.62 5.33 -12.97
CA ASP A 26 -12.53 4.81 -11.94
C ASP A 26 -12.08 3.43 -11.42
N PRO A 27 -11.56 3.32 -10.18
CA PRO A 27 -11.09 2.04 -9.64
C PRO A 27 -12.25 1.09 -9.27
N SER A 28 -13.50 1.58 -9.21
CA SER A 28 -14.66 0.73 -8.97
C SER A 28 -15.00 -0.18 -10.16
N SER A 29 -14.49 0.17 -11.36
CA SER A 29 -14.60 -0.64 -12.57
C SER A 29 -13.85 -1.97 -12.48
N ARG A 30 -12.88 -2.09 -11.56
CA ARG A 30 -11.95 -3.23 -11.45
C ARG A 30 -11.19 -3.52 -12.75
N ASP A 31 -11.00 -2.52 -13.60
CA ASP A 31 -10.25 -2.62 -14.85
C ASP A 31 -8.79 -2.15 -14.63
N PRO A 32 -7.78 -3.03 -14.77
CA PRO A 32 -6.38 -2.62 -14.65
C PRO A 32 -5.96 -1.55 -15.66
N GLU A 33 -6.61 -1.48 -16.83
CA GLU A 33 -6.26 -0.52 -17.89
C GLU A 33 -6.58 0.93 -17.51
N VAL A 34 -7.43 1.15 -16.50
CA VAL A 34 -7.71 2.50 -15.99
C VAL A 34 -6.64 3.00 -15.01
N LEU A 35 -5.68 2.16 -14.60
CA LEU A 35 -4.68 2.53 -13.60
C LEU A 35 -3.43 3.15 -14.25
N SER A 36 -3.14 4.42 -13.94
CA SER A 36 -1.82 5.00 -14.24
C SER A 36 -0.69 4.27 -13.49
N TYR A 37 0.31 3.79 -14.21
CA TYR A 37 1.44 3.02 -13.66
C TYR A 37 2.83 3.57 -14.04
N ILE A 38 2.94 4.38 -15.09
CA ILE A 38 4.24 4.92 -15.55
C ILE A 38 4.46 6.32 -15.00
N VAL A 39 3.50 7.22 -15.27
CA VAL A 39 3.69 8.66 -15.10
C VAL A 39 2.93 9.14 -13.87
N PRO A 40 3.65 9.64 -12.85
CA PRO A 40 3.03 10.38 -11.76
C PRO A 40 2.11 11.50 -12.22
N SER A 41 1.09 11.75 -11.42
CA SER A 41 0.24 12.93 -11.54
C SER A 41 1.04 14.22 -11.37
N PHE A 42 0.64 15.25 -12.13
CA PHE A 42 1.10 16.63 -11.89
C PHE A 42 0.23 17.38 -10.86
N SER A 43 -0.87 16.78 -10.41
CA SER A 43 -1.82 17.42 -9.48
C SER A 43 -1.21 17.66 -8.10
N ARG A 44 -0.21 16.85 -7.72
CA ARG A 44 0.43 16.92 -6.42
C ARG A 44 1.90 16.56 -6.49
N ARG A 45 2.71 17.36 -5.79
CA ARG A 45 4.14 17.11 -5.64
C ARG A 45 4.37 15.85 -4.78
N PRO A 46 5.31 14.96 -5.15
CA PRO A 46 5.71 13.84 -4.30
C PRO A 46 6.16 14.30 -2.91
N THR A 47 5.80 13.55 -1.87
CA THR A 47 5.99 13.97 -0.47
C THR A 47 7.46 14.18 -0.11
N ILE A 48 8.39 13.50 -0.80
CA ILE A 48 9.85 13.67 -0.56
C ILE A 48 10.36 15.08 -0.85
N TYR A 49 9.66 15.86 -1.68
CA TYR A 49 10.07 17.24 -1.98
C TYR A 49 9.65 18.24 -0.91
N ASP A 50 8.84 17.82 0.06
CA ASP A 50 8.50 18.59 1.25
C ASP A 50 9.53 18.36 2.39
N MET A 51 10.48 17.45 2.21
CA MET A 51 11.46 17.04 3.23
C MET A 51 12.80 17.77 3.10
N THR A 52 13.51 17.97 4.21
CA THR A 52 14.91 18.42 4.20
C THR A 52 15.85 17.31 3.75
N ALA A 53 17.09 17.65 3.43
CA ALA A 53 18.11 16.66 3.08
C ALA A 53 18.38 15.67 4.23
N GLU A 54 18.40 16.19 5.47
CA GLU A 54 18.58 15.39 6.68
C GLU A 54 17.39 14.46 6.93
N GLU A 55 16.15 14.91 6.69
CA GLU A 55 14.95 14.06 6.78
C GLU A 55 14.98 12.95 5.73
N LEU A 56 15.38 13.27 4.50
CA LEU A 56 15.54 12.28 3.43
C LEU A 56 16.61 11.25 3.75
N GLU A 57 17.75 11.67 4.30
CA GLU A 57 18.82 10.75 4.72
C GLU A 57 18.38 9.80 5.83
N GLN A 58 17.52 10.27 6.75
CA GLN A 58 16.96 9.43 7.80
C GLN A 58 15.86 8.48 7.31
N MET A 59 15.09 8.88 6.30
CA MET A 59 13.95 8.11 5.79
C MET A 59 14.32 7.11 4.70
N LEU A 60 15.34 7.41 3.89
CA LEU A 60 15.73 6.59 2.75
C LEU A 60 16.91 5.70 3.13
N ASP A 61 16.64 4.40 3.25
CA ASP A 61 17.72 3.42 3.23
C ASP A 61 18.22 3.24 1.79
N GLN A 62 19.44 3.69 1.53
CA GLN A 62 20.12 3.53 0.24
C GLN A 62 20.93 2.22 0.17
N SER A 63 20.78 1.32 1.15
CA SER A 63 21.41 0.00 1.14
C SER A 63 20.86 -0.91 0.03
N VAL A 64 21.44 -2.10 -0.10
CA VAL A 64 21.09 -3.06 -1.16
C VAL A 64 19.59 -3.35 -1.10
N ALA A 65 18.90 -3.05 -2.21
CA ALA A 65 17.46 -3.15 -2.32
C ALA A 65 16.89 -4.43 -1.68
N GLU A 66 15.98 -4.27 -0.72
CA GLU A 66 15.24 -5.39 -0.10
C GLU A 66 14.25 -6.05 -1.05
N MET A 67 14.14 -5.58 -2.29
CA MET A 67 13.26 -6.12 -3.33
C MET A 67 13.34 -7.65 -3.46
N PRO A 68 14.52 -8.31 -3.50
CA PRO A 68 14.59 -9.76 -3.50
C PRO A 68 13.98 -10.38 -2.22
N GLY A 69 14.17 -9.76 -1.06
CA GLY A 69 13.56 -10.20 0.21
C GLY A 69 12.03 -10.07 0.18
N MET A 70 11.50 -8.97 -0.34
CA MET A 70 10.07 -8.75 -0.55
C MET A 70 9.46 -9.82 -1.46
N PHE A 71 10.09 -10.11 -2.60
CA PHE A 71 9.60 -11.15 -3.53
C PHE A 71 9.73 -12.56 -2.95
N CYS A 72 10.83 -12.86 -2.25
CA CYS A 72 11.03 -14.16 -1.60
C CYS A 72 10.05 -14.40 -0.45
N SER A 73 9.52 -13.35 0.16
CA SER A 73 8.58 -13.44 1.29
C SER A 73 7.11 -13.35 0.87
N THR A 74 6.79 -13.02 -0.40
CA THR A 74 5.41 -12.83 -0.87
C THR A 74 4.50 -14.03 -0.59
N ALA A 75 4.98 -15.26 -0.81
CA ALA A 75 4.21 -16.46 -0.53
C ALA A 75 3.86 -16.61 0.97
N GLN A 76 4.82 -16.31 1.85
CA GLN A 76 4.60 -16.36 3.30
C GLN A 76 3.72 -15.19 3.77
N ALA A 77 3.87 -14.01 3.20
CA ALA A 77 3.03 -12.85 3.48
C ALA A 77 1.56 -13.14 3.13
N LEU A 78 1.30 -13.81 2.01
CA LEU A 78 -0.05 -14.25 1.63
C LEU A 78 -0.64 -15.24 2.64
N VAL A 79 0.14 -16.24 3.06
CA VAL A 79 -0.29 -17.21 4.09
C VAL A 79 -0.62 -16.50 5.40
N ASN A 80 0.24 -15.57 5.84
CA ASN A 80 0.03 -14.82 7.06
C ASN A 80 -1.20 -13.91 6.99
N THR A 81 -1.40 -13.24 5.85
CA THR A 81 -2.56 -12.37 5.61
C THR A 81 -3.86 -13.16 5.70
N ARG A 82 -3.93 -14.32 5.02
CA ARG A 82 -5.12 -15.20 5.08
C ARG A 82 -5.37 -15.72 6.49
N LYS A 83 -4.31 -16.10 7.20
CA LYS A 83 -4.42 -16.56 8.59
C LYS A 83 -4.89 -15.43 9.52
N ALA A 84 -4.42 -14.21 9.35
CA ALA A 84 -4.84 -13.06 10.16
C ALA A 84 -6.30 -12.67 9.89
N CYS A 85 -6.74 -12.69 8.62
CA CYS A 85 -8.05 -12.18 8.24
C CYS A 85 -9.16 -13.24 8.34
N PHE A 86 -8.85 -14.50 7.99
CA PHE A 86 -9.86 -15.51 7.68
C PHE A 86 -9.79 -16.80 8.50
N ASP A 87 -8.75 -17.03 9.29
CA ASP A 87 -8.66 -18.25 10.10
C ASP A 87 -9.70 -18.25 11.23
N ASN A 88 -10.56 -19.27 11.26
CA ASN A 88 -11.64 -19.36 12.24
C ASN A 88 -11.11 -19.54 13.68
N THR A 89 -9.94 -20.16 13.86
CA THR A 89 -9.32 -20.33 15.19
C THR A 89 -8.89 -18.98 15.73
N ASN A 90 -8.18 -18.18 14.93
CA ASN A 90 -7.77 -16.84 15.30
C ASN A 90 -8.96 -15.93 15.62
N ARG A 91 -10.03 -16.00 14.81
CA ARG A 91 -11.24 -15.20 15.05
C ARG A 91 -11.99 -15.63 16.31
N ALA A 92 -11.98 -16.93 16.64
CA ALA A 92 -12.54 -17.41 17.91
C ALA A 92 -11.71 -16.96 19.12
N LEU A 93 -10.37 -16.87 18.97
CA LEU A 93 -9.47 -16.37 20.01
C LEU A 93 -9.57 -14.84 20.19
N LEU A 94 -9.85 -14.11 19.11
CA LEU A 94 -9.93 -12.65 19.07
C LEU A 94 -11.29 -12.19 18.53
N PRO A 95 -12.41 -12.46 19.24
CA PRO A 95 -13.77 -12.24 18.72
C PRO A 95 -14.11 -10.77 18.47
N HIS A 96 -13.34 -9.85 19.04
CA HIS A 96 -13.50 -8.40 18.88
C HIS A 96 -12.48 -7.77 17.91
N MET A 97 -11.60 -8.57 17.29
CA MET A 97 -10.63 -8.05 16.34
C MET A 97 -11.32 -7.47 15.11
N LYS A 98 -10.99 -6.22 14.81
CA LYS A 98 -11.39 -5.53 13.58
C LYS A 98 -10.19 -5.46 12.65
N VAL A 99 -10.39 -5.88 11.41
CA VAL A 99 -9.37 -5.82 10.37
C VAL A 99 -9.78 -4.75 9.38
N SER A 100 -8.91 -3.79 9.11
CA SER A 100 -9.12 -2.78 8.07
C SER A 100 -8.00 -2.82 7.05
N HIS A 101 -8.35 -2.70 5.78
CA HIS A 101 -7.41 -2.55 4.68
C HIS A 101 -7.61 -1.16 4.06
N ILE A 102 -6.55 -0.36 4.05
CA ILE A 102 -6.59 1.05 3.67
C ILE A 102 -5.73 1.25 2.44
N VAL A 103 -6.31 1.89 1.42
CA VAL A 103 -5.58 2.24 0.18
C VAL A 103 -5.86 3.69 -0.18
N GLY A 104 -4.82 4.44 -0.53
CA GLY A 104 -4.98 5.77 -1.10
C GLY A 104 -5.38 5.69 -2.57
N SER A 105 -6.34 6.52 -3.02
CA SER A 105 -6.82 6.52 -4.41
C SER A 105 -5.79 7.01 -5.43
N CYS A 106 -4.66 7.55 -4.98
CA CYS A 106 -3.55 8.02 -5.81
C CYS A 106 -2.27 7.23 -5.52
N SER A 107 -2.39 6.02 -4.98
CA SER A 107 -1.27 5.13 -4.69
C SER A 107 -0.59 4.62 -5.96
N ALA A 108 0.53 3.92 -5.84
CA ALA A 108 1.12 3.26 -6.99
C ALA A 108 0.15 2.16 -7.50
N SER A 109 0.21 1.90 -8.81
CA SER A 109 -0.77 1.07 -9.53
C SER A 109 -0.96 -0.34 -8.98
N PHE A 110 -0.02 -0.87 -8.19
CA PHE A 110 -0.13 -2.20 -7.57
C PHE A 110 -1.05 -2.23 -6.34
N ALA A 111 -1.24 -1.10 -5.64
CA ALA A 111 -2.01 -1.07 -4.40
C ALA A 111 -3.51 -1.34 -4.62
N ILE A 112 -4.06 -0.85 -5.74
CA ILE A 112 -5.48 -0.99 -6.07
C ILE A 112 -5.83 -2.44 -6.48
N PRO A 113 -5.09 -3.11 -7.38
CA PRO A 113 -5.29 -4.53 -7.66
C PRO A 113 -5.05 -5.43 -6.44
N GLY A 114 -4.09 -5.06 -5.57
CA GLY A 114 -3.88 -5.74 -4.29
C GLY A 114 -5.13 -5.70 -3.41
N ARG A 115 -5.78 -4.52 -3.30
CA ARG A 115 -7.10 -4.39 -2.66
C ARG A 115 -8.15 -5.26 -3.31
N TRP A 116 -8.28 -5.22 -4.63
CA TRP A 116 -9.28 -6.00 -5.35
C TRP A 116 -9.15 -7.50 -5.06
N SER A 117 -7.91 -7.99 -5.00
CA SER A 117 -7.61 -9.39 -4.66
C SER A 117 -8.02 -9.74 -3.23
N LEU A 118 -7.82 -8.82 -2.27
CA LEU A 118 -8.29 -9.01 -0.88
C LEU A 118 -9.80 -8.96 -0.74
N GLU A 119 -10.49 -8.14 -1.53
CA GLU A 119 -11.96 -8.12 -1.59
C GLU A 119 -12.51 -9.46 -2.11
N ASP A 120 -11.87 -10.04 -3.12
CA ASP A 120 -12.23 -11.37 -3.64
C ASP A 120 -11.98 -12.47 -2.60
N ASP A 121 -10.83 -12.43 -1.91
CA ASP A 121 -10.50 -13.36 -0.83
C ASP A 121 -11.50 -13.22 0.35
N ASP A 122 -11.90 -11.99 0.74
CA ASP A 122 -12.91 -11.75 1.78
C ASP A 122 -14.26 -12.35 1.39
N GLN A 123 -14.72 -12.07 0.17
CA GLN A 123 -15.97 -12.59 -0.38
C GLN A 123 -15.97 -14.12 -0.43
N ALA A 124 -14.87 -14.74 -0.85
CA ALA A 124 -14.70 -16.19 -0.89
C ALA A 124 -14.74 -16.84 0.51
N ASN A 125 -14.46 -16.06 1.57
CA ASN A 125 -14.50 -16.50 2.96
C ASN A 125 -15.79 -16.07 3.70
N GLY A 126 -16.84 -15.71 2.97
CA GLY A 126 -18.16 -15.36 3.50
C GLY A 126 -18.41 -13.86 3.69
N GLY A 127 -17.42 -13.02 3.35
CA GLY A 127 -17.53 -11.56 3.33
C GLY A 127 -17.59 -10.90 4.71
N GLY A 128 -17.32 -9.60 4.73
CA GLY A 128 -17.48 -8.74 5.90
C GLY A 128 -16.46 -9.00 7.01
N ARG A 129 -15.34 -9.67 6.70
CA ARG A 129 -14.27 -9.93 7.68
C ARG A 129 -13.22 -8.83 7.67
N ILE A 130 -13.13 -8.08 6.57
CA ILE A 130 -12.24 -6.93 6.38
C ILE A 130 -13.07 -5.68 6.06
N ASN A 131 -12.76 -4.57 6.72
CA ASN A 131 -13.27 -3.26 6.37
C ASN A 131 -12.35 -2.58 5.33
N PHE A 132 -12.85 -2.36 4.13
CA PHE A 132 -12.07 -1.77 3.04
C PHE A 132 -12.28 -0.26 2.94
N VAL A 133 -11.22 0.52 3.10
CA VAL A 133 -11.25 1.98 3.06
C VAL A 133 -10.40 2.49 1.89
N MET A 134 -11.01 3.32 1.03
CA MET A 134 -10.24 4.10 0.04
C MET A 134 -10.18 5.55 0.48
N ILE A 135 -8.97 6.11 0.63
CA ILE A 135 -8.80 7.51 0.98
C ILE A 135 -8.54 8.30 -0.30
N SER A 136 -9.41 9.25 -0.62
CA SER A 136 -9.27 10.07 -1.83
C SER A 136 -8.07 11.01 -1.75
N GLY A 137 -7.31 11.13 -2.84
CA GLY A 137 -6.22 12.12 -2.99
C GLY A 137 -4.92 11.80 -2.24
N VAL A 138 -4.81 10.60 -1.67
CA VAL A 138 -3.63 10.14 -0.91
C VAL A 138 -2.92 9.02 -1.67
N ASN A 139 -1.58 8.96 -1.56
CA ASN A 139 -0.80 7.83 -2.07
C ASN A 139 -0.67 6.72 -1.01
N HIS A 140 0.25 5.78 -1.18
CA HIS A 140 0.42 4.64 -0.26
C HIS A 140 1.25 4.99 0.97
N PHE A 141 1.90 6.15 1.00
CA PHE A 141 2.51 6.72 2.20
C PHE A 141 1.48 7.57 2.94
N VAL A 142 0.50 6.89 3.52
CA VAL A 142 -0.55 7.53 4.34
C VAL A 142 0.09 7.98 5.66
N SER A 143 0.71 9.15 5.67
CA SER A 143 1.23 9.78 6.90
C SER A 143 0.11 10.18 7.86
N SER A 144 -1.13 10.29 7.38
CA SER A 144 -2.33 10.63 8.17
C SER A 144 -2.92 9.44 8.92
N ILE A 145 -2.19 8.33 9.08
CA ILE A 145 -2.66 7.24 9.93
C ILE A 145 -2.95 7.77 11.35
N VAL A 146 -2.28 8.83 11.81
CA VAL A 146 -2.59 9.49 13.08
C VAL A 146 -4.00 10.11 13.12
N ASP A 147 -4.44 10.77 12.03
CA ASP A 147 -5.80 11.34 11.95
C ASP A 147 -6.87 10.25 11.78
N PHE A 148 -6.55 9.14 11.11
CA PHE A 148 -7.45 8.00 10.97
C PHE A 148 -7.52 7.13 12.25
N LEU A 149 -6.38 6.91 12.90
CA LEU A 149 -6.29 6.20 14.19
C LEU A 149 -6.99 6.98 15.30
N SER A 150 -7.07 8.31 15.22
CA SER A 150 -7.90 9.11 16.13
C SER A 150 -9.40 8.83 16.01
N GLN A 151 -9.83 8.17 14.93
CA GLN A 151 -11.21 7.74 14.69
C GLN A 151 -11.44 6.24 14.91
N LEU A 152 -10.40 5.48 15.28
CA LEU A 152 -10.49 4.04 15.52
C LEU A 152 -10.43 3.75 17.03
N ASP A 153 -11.60 3.47 17.61
CA ASP A 153 -11.69 2.87 18.94
C ASP A 153 -11.22 1.41 18.90
N GLU A 154 -10.12 1.14 19.61
CA GLU A 154 -9.51 -0.18 19.90
C GLU A 154 -8.75 -0.91 18.76
N LEU A 155 -8.09 -2.01 19.17
CA LEU A 155 -7.06 -2.82 18.50
C LEU A 155 -7.37 -3.09 17.02
N THR A 156 -6.84 -2.23 16.14
CA THR A 156 -7.01 -2.32 14.70
C THR A 156 -5.74 -2.87 14.06
N VAL A 157 -5.86 -4.01 13.36
CA VAL A 157 -4.80 -4.48 12.46
C VAL A 157 -4.98 -3.73 11.15
N THR A 158 -4.05 -2.83 10.85
CA THR A 158 -4.00 -2.11 9.57
C THR A 158 -3.02 -2.83 8.66
N LEU A 159 -3.53 -3.36 7.55
CA LEU A 159 -2.70 -3.86 6.46
C LEU A 159 -2.51 -2.71 5.47
N LEU A 160 -1.26 -2.24 5.35
CA LEU A 160 -0.84 -1.33 4.30
C LEU A 160 -0.40 -2.19 3.11
N ALA A 161 -0.98 -1.94 1.94
CA ALA A 161 -0.53 -2.57 0.70
C ALA A 161 0.83 -1.95 0.31
N HIS A 162 1.88 -2.78 0.35
CA HIS A 162 3.18 -2.52 -0.27
C HIS A 162 3.34 -3.42 -1.49
#